data_AF-A0A933H6P0-F1
#
_entry.id   AF-A0A933H6P0-F1
#
_cell.length_a   1.000
_cell.length_b   1.000
_cell.length_c   1.000
_cell.angle_alpha   90.00
_cell.angle_beta   90.00
_cell.angle_gamma   90.00
#
_symmetry.space_group_name_H-M   'P 1'
#
loop_
_entity.id
_entity.type
_entity.pdbx_description
1 polymer ?
#
loop_
_entity_poly.entity_id
_entity_poly.type
_entity_poly.pdbx_seq_one_letter_code
_entity_poly.pdbx_strand_id
1 'polypeptide(L)'
;NGAFLSVAMFSAIILTRPLATGIVLGLFIVGAIILSKMYGRRVFCRYVCPVGGFIGLYSMVAPVELRVRDPQICLSHKEKECIRGSAAGYGCPWMEYPGNLQRNAYCGLCTECLKTCTKDNVVVNLRPFGDDLFVDHHRLDEAYKAIIMLTCAAFYSAVFLGPWGFLKDWANIATLPGFLAYVALFLGANLIIVPLSFYVASWAAKAFAEKRLPSFWKASAQDQKSSLPSTRDLFIDLAYSLVPMGLSAWIAFTASFVMVNVSYAVPLISDPFGWGWNLLGTAAYPWTPYWPDLVPYVQAPILLIGLLLSLFTAYRILKMRTNIKAEALWAMAPVTFFLILVTMGFMRLYV
;
A
#
# COMPACT_ATOMS: atom_id res chain seq x y z
N ASN A 1 6.27 2.09 9.89
CA ASN A 1 5.55 0.83 10.18
C ASN A 1 4.90 0.79 11.55
N GLY A 2 5.64 1.01 12.65
CA GLY A 2 5.09 0.97 14.01
C GLY A 2 3.85 1.87 14.22
N ALA A 3 3.95 3.16 13.89
CA ALA A 3 2.83 4.10 14.03
C ALA A 3 1.56 3.65 13.28
N PHE A 4 1.71 3.03 12.10
CA PHE A 4 0.59 2.47 11.36
C PHE A 4 -0.04 1.28 12.09
N LEU A 5 0.77 0.31 12.55
CA LEU A 5 0.26 -0.83 13.29
C LEU A 5 -0.45 -0.43 14.58
N SER A 6 0.07 0.59 15.30
CA SER A 6 -0.56 1.12 16.50
C SER A 6 -1.97 1.63 16.21
N VAL A 7 -2.17 2.42 15.14
CA VAL A 7 -3.50 2.90 14.76
C VAL A 7 -4.37 1.77 14.19
N ALA A 8 -3.76 0.88 13.40
CA ALA A 8 -4.46 -0.23 12.75
C ALA A 8 -5.08 -1.20 13.77
N MET A 9 -4.40 -1.41 14.90
CA MET A 9 -4.86 -2.25 16.02
C MET A 9 -6.12 -1.69 16.70
N PHE A 10 -6.30 -0.38 16.73
CA PHE A 10 -7.50 0.26 17.31
C PHE A 10 -8.57 0.61 16.25
N SER A 11 -8.41 0.14 15.02
CA SER A 11 -9.25 0.63 13.92
C SER A 11 -10.71 0.20 14.02
N ALA A 12 -11.04 -0.91 14.68
CA ALA A 12 -12.44 -1.25 14.98
C ALA A 12 -13.14 -0.13 15.76
N ILE A 13 -12.50 0.42 16.79
CA ILE A 13 -13.03 1.51 17.60
C ILE A 13 -13.02 2.82 16.82
N ILE A 14 -11.91 3.11 16.13
CA ILE A 14 -11.75 4.36 15.38
C ILE A 14 -12.79 4.45 14.25
N LEU A 15 -13.18 3.34 13.63
CA LEU A 15 -14.13 3.33 12.52
C LEU A 15 -15.60 3.23 12.95
N THR A 16 -15.88 2.70 14.15
CA THR A 16 -17.27 2.50 14.62
C THR A 16 -17.75 3.55 15.61
N ARG A 17 -16.84 4.33 16.23
CA ARG A 17 -17.20 5.37 17.21
C ARG A 17 -16.80 6.76 16.70
N PRO A 18 -17.77 7.63 16.34
CA PRO A 18 -17.49 8.97 15.80
C PRO A 18 -16.59 9.82 16.69
N LEU A 19 -16.78 9.75 18.02
CA LEU A 19 -15.95 10.46 18.98
C LEU A 19 -14.48 10.01 18.92
N ALA A 20 -14.23 8.71 18.82
CA ALA A 20 -12.87 8.18 18.70
C ALA A 20 -12.21 8.62 17.39
N THR A 21 -12.97 8.58 16.27
CA THR A 21 -12.52 9.11 14.98
C THR A 21 -12.12 10.58 15.10
N GLY A 22 -13.01 11.40 15.67
CA GLY A 22 -12.80 12.85 15.82
C GLY A 22 -11.59 13.18 16.69
N ILE A 23 -11.42 12.49 17.82
CA ILE A 23 -10.24 12.65 18.69
C ILE A 23 -8.96 12.30 17.95
N VAL A 24 -8.89 11.16 17.27
CA VAL A 24 -7.68 10.72 16.55
C VAL A 24 -7.33 11.69 15.42
N LEU A 25 -8.31 12.11 14.61
CA LEU A 25 -8.08 13.08 13.54
C LEU A 25 -7.68 14.46 14.09
N GLY A 26 -8.32 14.91 15.18
CA GLY A 26 -7.94 16.14 15.88
C GLY A 26 -6.50 16.10 16.38
N LEU A 27 -6.07 14.99 16.98
CA LEU A 27 -4.69 14.78 17.41
C LEU A 27 -3.72 14.79 16.22
N PHE A 28 -4.08 14.23 15.07
CA PHE A 28 -3.25 14.31 13.86
C PHE A 28 -3.12 15.75 13.35
N ILE A 29 -4.20 16.53 13.35
CA ILE A 29 -4.16 17.94 12.94
C ILE A 29 -3.27 18.76 13.89
N VAL A 30 -3.49 18.63 15.20
CA VAL A 30 -2.68 19.32 16.22
C VAL A 30 -1.21 18.92 16.11
N GLY A 31 -0.93 17.62 15.99
CA GLY A 31 0.43 17.11 15.79
C GLY A 31 1.07 17.63 14.50
N ALA A 32 0.31 17.72 13.41
CA ALA A 32 0.78 18.29 12.15
C ALA A 32 1.13 19.78 12.29
N ILE A 33 0.30 20.57 12.96
CA ILE A 33 0.54 22.00 13.21
C ILE A 33 1.80 22.20 14.07
N ILE A 34 1.92 21.46 15.17
CA ILE A 34 3.08 21.56 16.08
C ILE A 34 4.36 21.21 15.33
N LEU A 35 4.41 20.05 14.67
CA LEU A 35 5.62 19.63 13.96
C LEU A 35 5.94 20.51 12.76
N SER A 36 4.94 21.02 12.04
CA SER A 36 5.18 21.96 10.94
C SER A 36 5.71 23.30 11.45
N LYS A 37 5.29 23.77 12.63
CA LYS A 37 5.85 24.97 13.26
C LYS A 37 7.28 24.76 13.76
N MET A 38 7.58 23.59 14.33
CA MET A 38 8.92 23.30 14.89
C MET A 38 9.96 22.99 13.81
N TYR A 39 9.60 22.19 12.81
CA TYR A 39 10.53 21.65 11.82
C TYR A 39 10.29 22.17 10.39
N GLY A 40 9.23 22.94 10.17
CA GLY A 40 8.81 23.39 8.84
C GLY A 40 8.21 22.27 7.98
N ARG A 41 7.72 22.64 6.79
CA ARG A 41 7.35 21.72 5.70
C ARG A 41 6.32 20.64 6.14
N ARG A 42 6.23 19.53 5.40
CA ARG A 42 5.29 18.40 5.67
C ARG A 42 5.95 17.28 6.48
N VAL A 43 6.69 17.62 7.53
CA VAL A 43 7.42 16.67 8.38
C VAL A 43 6.49 15.64 9.04
N PHE A 44 5.34 16.07 9.55
CA PHE A 44 4.34 15.15 10.10
C PHE A 44 3.91 14.11 9.05
N CYS A 45 3.50 14.55 7.86
CA CYS A 45 3.05 13.64 6.80
C CYS A 45 4.15 12.67 6.34
N ARG A 46 5.42 13.11 6.32
CA ARG A 46 6.54 12.28 5.86
C ARG A 46 7.00 11.25 6.89
N TYR A 47 7.08 11.63 8.16
CA TYR A 47 7.77 10.80 9.17
C TYR A 47 6.87 10.27 10.28
N VAL A 48 5.76 10.95 10.59
CA VAL A 48 4.93 10.63 11.77
C VAL A 48 3.58 10.07 11.39
N CYS A 49 2.97 10.59 10.31
CA CYS A 49 1.64 10.23 9.87
C CYS A 49 1.57 8.71 9.58
N PRO A 50 0.74 7.97 10.31
CA PRO A 50 0.57 6.52 10.12
C PRO A 50 0.17 6.17 8.68
N VAL A 51 -0.59 7.05 8.03
CA VAL A 51 -1.12 6.91 6.68
C VAL A 51 -0.09 7.27 5.61
N GLY A 52 0.95 8.05 5.94
CA GLY A 52 1.98 8.48 4.99
C GLY A 52 2.67 7.31 4.29
N GLY A 53 3.11 6.31 5.06
CA GLY A 53 3.73 5.11 4.48
C GLY A 53 2.76 4.19 3.72
N PHE A 54 1.45 4.25 4.03
CA PHE A 54 0.42 3.54 3.26
C PHE A 54 0.25 4.17 1.87
N ILE A 55 0.08 5.49 1.82
CA ILE A 55 -0.04 6.24 0.56
C ILE A 55 1.25 6.11 -0.24
N GLY A 56 2.42 6.24 0.40
CA GLY A 56 3.71 6.07 -0.24
C GLY A 56 3.85 4.71 -0.92
N LEU A 57 3.50 3.61 -0.24
CA LEU A 57 3.57 2.28 -0.82
C LEU A 57 2.70 2.15 -2.09
N TYR A 58 1.44 2.56 -2.01
CA TYR A 58 0.49 2.43 -3.13
C TYR A 58 0.68 3.49 -4.23
N SER A 59 1.36 4.59 -3.94
CA SER A 59 1.73 5.58 -4.97
C SER A 59 2.65 4.99 -6.05
N MET A 60 3.38 3.91 -5.74
CA MET A 60 4.25 3.23 -6.71
C MET A 60 3.48 2.55 -7.84
N VAL A 61 2.21 2.20 -7.62
CA VAL A 61 1.34 1.61 -8.65
C VAL A 61 0.42 2.64 -9.31
N ALA A 62 0.50 3.91 -8.92
CA ALA A 62 -0.31 4.98 -9.51
C ALA A 62 0.06 5.21 -10.99
N PRO A 63 -0.92 5.52 -11.87
CA PRO A 63 -0.69 5.76 -13.30
C PRO A 63 -0.16 7.17 -13.60
N VAL A 64 -0.05 8.03 -12.58
CA VAL A 64 0.42 9.42 -12.71
C VAL A 64 1.71 9.59 -11.93
N GLU A 65 2.66 10.28 -12.53
CA GLU A 65 3.92 10.65 -11.89
C GLU A 65 4.35 12.07 -12.19
N LEU A 66 5.27 12.56 -11.37
CA LEU A 66 5.95 13.83 -11.58
C LEU A 66 7.44 13.54 -11.78
N ARG A 67 7.99 13.97 -12.92
CA ARG A 67 9.40 13.77 -13.28
C ARG A 67 9.97 15.03 -13.90
N VAL A 68 11.29 15.04 -14.04
CA VAL A 68 11.98 16.05 -14.83
C VAL A 68 11.89 15.70 -16.31
N ARG A 69 11.63 16.68 -17.18
CA ARG A 69 11.52 16.49 -18.64
C ARG A 69 12.89 16.21 -19.25
N ASP A 70 13.87 17.06 -18.96
CA ASP A 70 15.25 16.94 -19.43
C ASP A 70 16.25 16.95 -18.26
N PRO A 71 16.95 15.82 -17.98
CA PRO A 71 17.96 15.76 -16.94
C PRO A 71 19.09 16.77 -17.10
N GLN A 72 19.50 17.13 -18.31
CA GLN A 72 20.61 18.07 -18.56
C GLN A 72 20.22 19.52 -18.25
N ILE A 73 19.00 19.93 -18.60
CA ILE A 73 18.44 21.22 -18.17
C ILE A 73 18.37 21.27 -16.65
N CYS A 74 17.98 20.15 -16.02
CA CYS A 74 17.97 20.10 -14.56
C CYS A 74 19.38 20.25 -14.02
N LEU A 75 20.36 19.45 -14.45
CA LEU A 75 21.75 19.50 -13.99
C LEU A 75 22.38 20.90 -14.11
N SER A 76 22.12 21.61 -15.21
CA SER A 76 22.63 22.97 -15.43
C SER A 76 21.93 24.07 -14.62
N HIS A 77 20.69 23.84 -14.17
CA HIS A 77 19.93 24.78 -13.34
C HIS A 77 20.48 24.80 -11.90
N LYS A 78 21.20 25.86 -11.51
CA LYS A 78 21.92 25.95 -10.21
C LYS A 78 21.02 26.39 -9.05
N GLU A 79 20.01 27.18 -9.34
CA GLU A 79 19.14 27.83 -8.35
C GLU A 79 18.25 26.79 -7.65
N LYS A 80 17.79 25.76 -8.39
CA LYS A 80 16.99 24.63 -7.89
C LYS A 80 15.78 25.09 -7.05
N GLU A 81 15.04 26.05 -7.58
CA GLU A 81 13.84 26.62 -6.97
C GLU A 81 12.79 25.56 -6.62
N CYS A 82 12.75 24.44 -7.36
CA CYS A 82 11.88 23.31 -7.04
C CYS A 82 12.10 22.70 -5.65
N ILE A 83 13.27 22.90 -5.03
CA ILE A 83 13.54 22.55 -3.61
C ILE A 83 13.64 23.78 -2.72
N ARG A 84 14.24 24.88 -3.22
CA ARG A 84 14.48 26.09 -2.41
C ARG A 84 13.23 26.97 -2.23
N GLY A 85 12.31 26.89 -3.17
CA GLY A 85 11.22 27.85 -3.35
C GLY A 85 11.62 29.01 -4.23
N SER A 86 10.62 29.76 -4.67
CA SER A 86 10.78 31.01 -5.42
C SER A 86 9.63 31.95 -5.09
N ALA A 87 9.55 33.11 -5.74
CA ALA A 87 8.41 34.02 -5.58
C ALA A 87 7.06 33.35 -5.97
N ALA A 88 7.09 32.31 -6.81
CA ALA A 88 5.90 31.60 -7.27
C ALA A 88 5.34 30.57 -6.26
N GLY A 89 6.10 30.20 -5.22
CA GLY A 89 5.65 29.21 -4.26
C GLY A 89 6.75 28.58 -3.40
N TYR A 90 6.36 27.60 -2.62
CA TYR A 90 7.26 26.93 -1.69
C TYR A 90 8.16 25.93 -2.43
N GLY A 91 9.38 25.75 -1.94
CA GLY A 91 10.18 24.60 -2.32
C GLY A 91 9.50 23.29 -1.89
N CYS A 92 9.84 22.18 -2.55
CA CYS A 92 9.20 20.87 -2.32
C CYS A 92 8.87 20.60 -0.83
N PRO A 93 7.58 20.68 -0.43
CA PRO A 93 7.18 20.52 0.97
C PRO A 93 7.44 19.12 1.51
N TRP A 94 7.62 18.15 0.62
CA TRP A 94 7.96 16.78 0.95
C TRP A 94 9.45 16.57 1.10
N MET A 95 10.32 17.54 0.81
CA MET A 95 11.78 17.42 0.88
C MET A 95 12.36 16.40 -0.11
N GLU A 96 11.65 16.19 -1.21
CA GLU A 96 12.13 15.39 -2.34
C GLU A 96 12.74 16.30 -3.41
N TYR A 97 13.80 15.80 -4.07
CA TYR A 97 14.41 16.47 -5.20
C TYR A 97 13.87 15.89 -6.52
N PRO A 98 13.09 16.66 -7.31
CA PRO A 98 12.53 16.16 -8.57
C PRO A 98 13.58 15.65 -9.56
N GLY A 99 14.80 16.20 -9.55
CA GLY A 99 15.85 15.84 -10.51
C GLY A 99 16.43 14.44 -10.35
N ASN A 100 16.21 13.77 -9.21
CA ASN A 100 16.57 12.36 -9.02
C ASN A 100 15.36 11.55 -8.51
N LEU A 101 14.15 12.03 -8.74
CA LEU A 101 12.95 11.36 -8.27
C LEU A 101 12.65 10.19 -9.20
N GLN A 102 13.03 8.98 -8.81
CA GLN A 102 12.75 7.75 -9.55
C GLN A 102 11.48 7.04 -9.06
N ARG A 103 11.03 7.33 -7.84
CA ARG A 103 9.90 6.65 -7.18
C ARG A 103 8.96 7.65 -6.51
N ASN A 104 7.66 7.38 -6.52
CA ASN A 104 6.64 8.23 -5.89
C ASN A 104 6.50 8.01 -4.38
N ALA A 105 7.19 7.03 -3.79
CA ALA A 105 7.00 6.59 -2.41
C ALA A 105 7.06 7.72 -1.35
N TYR A 106 7.84 8.77 -1.61
CA TYR A 106 7.96 9.94 -0.74
C TYR A 106 7.47 11.25 -1.37
N CYS A 107 7.01 11.22 -2.62
CA CYS A 107 6.44 12.37 -3.30
C CYS A 107 4.92 12.40 -3.09
N GLY A 108 4.42 13.37 -2.31
CA GLY A 108 2.97 13.54 -2.14
C GLY A 108 2.28 14.34 -3.25
N LEU A 109 2.85 14.35 -4.46
CA LEU A 109 2.29 14.95 -5.70
C LEU A 109 1.61 16.32 -5.50
N CYS A 110 2.21 17.21 -4.69
CA CYS A 110 1.62 18.51 -4.38
C CYS A 110 1.83 19.58 -5.47
N THR A 111 2.62 19.28 -6.51
CA THR A 111 2.91 20.13 -7.66
C THR A 111 3.61 21.47 -7.39
N GLU A 112 4.08 21.75 -6.16
CA GLU A 112 4.82 22.99 -5.88
C GLU A 112 6.11 23.13 -6.72
N CYS A 113 6.79 22.01 -7.01
CA CYS A 113 7.96 21.99 -7.89
C CYS A 113 7.65 22.33 -9.35
N LEU A 114 6.40 22.15 -9.80
CA LEU A 114 5.94 22.55 -11.13
C LEU A 114 5.80 24.08 -11.19
N LYS A 115 5.22 24.69 -10.14
CA LYS A 115 5.01 26.13 -10.04
C LYS A 115 6.32 26.91 -9.89
N THR A 116 7.29 26.33 -9.17
CA THR A 116 8.52 27.03 -8.78
C THR A 116 9.66 26.88 -9.79
N CYS A 117 9.60 25.94 -10.74
CA CYS A 117 10.69 25.70 -11.69
C CYS A 117 10.68 26.70 -12.85
N THR A 118 11.56 27.70 -12.82
CA THR A 118 11.73 28.70 -13.92
C THR A 118 12.19 28.14 -15.27
N LYS A 119 12.65 26.89 -15.30
CA LYS A 119 13.07 26.21 -16.54
C LYS A 119 11.97 25.38 -17.20
N ASP A 120 10.74 25.40 -16.66
CA ASP A 120 9.61 24.57 -17.12
C ASP A 120 9.99 23.10 -17.31
N ASN A 121 10.84 22.59 -16.42
CA ASN A 121 11.51 21.30 -16.60
C ASN A 121 10.95 20.21 -15.68
N VAL A 122 9.85 20.49 -15.00
CA VAL A 122 9.09 19.52 -14.21
C VAL A 122 7.79 19.26 -14.94
N VAL A 123 7.42 18.00 -15.12
CA VAL A 123 6.20 17.60 -15.86
C VAL A 123 5.43 16.53 -15.10
N VAL A 124 4.12 16.48 -15.36
CA VAL A 124 3.25 15.40 -14.91
C VAL A 124 3.03 14.46 -16.10
N ASN A 125 3.41 13.20 -15.94
CA ASN A 125 3.34 12.18 -16.98
C ASN A 125 2.34 11.08 -16.60
N LEU A 126 1.75 10.45 -17.61
CA LEU A 126 1.15 9.14 -17.46
C LEU A 126 2.22 8.06 -17.56
N ARG A 127 2.08 6.99 -16.77
CA ARG A 127 3.03 5.88 -16.75
C ARG A 127 2.33 4.52 -16.69
N PRO A 128 3.02 3.44 -17.12
CA PRO A 128 2.54 2.09 -16.91
C PRO A 128 2.34 1.73 -15.43
N PHE A 129 1.43 0.81 -15.16
CA PHE A 129 1.13 0.34 -13.81
C PHE A 129 2.38 -0.24 -13.13
N GLY A 130 2.68 0.25 -11.93
CA GLY A 130 3.70 -0.33 -11.05
C GLY A 130 5.14 -0.11 -11.48
N ASP A 131 5.44 0.82 -12.40
CA ASP A 131 6.81 0.97 -12.92
C ASP A 131 7.85 1.32 -11.83
N ASP A 132 7.43 2.07 -10.79
CA ASP A 132 8.26 2.37 -9.60
C ASP A 132 8.63 1.14 -8.77
N LEU A 133 7.87 0.04 -8.88
CA LEU A 133 8.17 -1.21 -8.16
C LEU A 133 9.41 -1.90 -8.75
N PHE A 134 9.86 -1.50 -9.93
CA PHE A 134 10.99 -2.09 -10.63
C PHE A 134 12.28 -1.27 -10.52
N VAL A 135 12.23 -0.09 -9.91
CA VAL A 135 13.40 0.74 -9.65
C VAL A 135 14.30 0.03 -8.63
N ASP A 136 15.62 0.05 -8.86
CA ASP A 136 16.59 -0.62 -7.99
C ASP A 136 16.80 0.09 -6.65
N HIS A 137 15.78 0.04 -5.80
CA HIS A 137 15.76 0.62 -4.47
C HIS A 137 14.95 -0.27 -3.53
N HIS A 138 15.62 -1.21 -2.88
CA HIS A 138 14.97 -2.28 -2.12
C HIS A 138 15.30 -2.15 -0.64
N ARG A 139 14.28 -1.87 0.17
CA ARG A 139 14.44 -1.70 1.61
C ARG A 139 13.54 -2.65 2.40
N LEU A 140 14.09 -3.16 3.50
CA LEU A 140 13.38 -4.09 4.39
C LEU A 140 12.13 -3.45 5.01
N ASP A 141 12.16 -2.15 5.30
CA ASP A 141 11.00 -1.45 5.87
C ASP A 141 9.82 -1.36 4.88
N GLU A 142 10.09 -1.19 3.59
CA GLU A 142 9.06 -1.18 2.54
C GLU A 142 8.52 -2.60 2.28
N ALA A 143 9.39 -3.62 2.30
CA ALA A 143 8.99 -5.02 2.22
C ALA A 143 8.02 -5.41 3.35
N TYR A 144 8.37 -5.06 4.59
CA TYR A 144 7.47 -5.26 5.74
C TYR A 144 6.20 -4.44 5.60
N LYS A 145 6.25 -3.22 5.04
CA LYS A 145 5.04 -2.43 4.83
C LYS A 145 4.09 -3.09 3.83
N ALA A 146 4.60 -3.66 2.74
CA ALA A 146 3.77 -4.41 1.78
C ALA A 146 3.07 -5.60 2.44
N ILE A 147 3.80 -6.38 3.24
CA ILE A 147 3.26 -7.50 4.01
C ILE A 147 2.20 -7.03 5.02
N ILE A 148 2.53 -6.02 5.83
CA ILE A 148 1.60 -5.43 6.81
C ILE A 148 0.31 -4.98 6.13
N MET A 149 0.40 -4.36 4.96
CA MET A 149 -0.80 -3.87 4.27
C MET A 149 -1.70 -5.00 3.79
N LEU A 150 -1.12 -6.08 3.28
CA LEU A 150 -1.84 -7.29 2.88
C LEU A 150 -2.49 -7.97 4.11
N THR A 151 -1.72 -8.14 5.18
CA THR A 151 -2.21 -8.76 6.44
C THR A 151 -3.30 -7.93 7.09
N CYS A 152 -3.17 -6.60 7.14
CA CYS A 152 -4.20 -5.72 7.68
C CYS A 152 -5.49 -5.80 6.86
N ALA A 153 -5.42 -5.86 5.53
CA ALA A 153 -6.61 -6.07 4.70
C ALA A 153 -7.32 -7.39 5.05
N ALA A 154 -6.57 -8.48 5.23
CA ALA A 154 -7.14 -9.78 5.64
C ALA A 154 -7.78 -9.73 7.04
N PHE A 155 -7.13 -9.09 8.01
CA PHE A 155 -7.68 -8.93 9.35
C PHE A 155 -8.95 -8.09 9.36
N TYR A 156 -8.98 -6.98 8.61
CA TYR A 156 -10.15 -6.11 8.58
C TYR A 156 -11.33 -6.80 7.91
N SER A 157 -11.05 -7.54 6.84
CA SER A 157 -12.02 -8.40 6.19
C SER A 157 -12.59 -9.42 7.16
N ALA A 158 -11.75 -10.13 7.92
CA ALA A 158 -12.19 -11.09 8.91
C ALA A 158 -13.00 -10.47 10.07
N VAL A 159 -12.61 -9.28 10.54
CA VAL A 159 -13.28 -8.57 11.66
C VAL A 159 -14.64 -8.00 11.24
N PHE A 160 -14.73 -7.38 10.06
CA PHE A 160 -15.91 -6.63 9.67
C PHE A 160 -16.85 -7.37 8.71
N LEU A 161 -16.33 -8.27 7.88
CA LEU A 161 -17.11 -9.04 6.90
C LEU A 161 -17.20 -10.53 7.26
N GLY A 162 -16.30 -11.02 8.11
CA GLY A 162 -16.27 -12.43 8.51
C GLY A 162 -17.44 -12.84 9.42
N PRO A 163 -17.76 -14.14 9.49
CA PRO A 163 -18.86 -14.67 10.31
C PRO A 163 -18.55 -14.69 11.82
N TRP A 164 -17.34 -14.32 12.22
CA TRP A 164 -16.84 -14.47 13.59
C TRP A 164 -17.15 -13.24 14.45
N GLY A 165 -18.36 -13.19 15.02
CA GLY A 165 -18.77 -12.11 15.93
C GLY A 165 -17.81 -11.88 17.11
N PHE A 166 -17.25 -12.96 17.68
CA PHE A 166 -16.29 -12.85 18.78
C PHE A 166 -15.03 -12.05 18.41
N LEU A 167 -14.57 -12.15 17.15
CA LEU A 167 -13.39 -11.43 16.68
C LEU A 167 -13.67 -9.93 16.61
N LYS A 168 -14.88 -9.55 16.19
CA LYS A 168 -15.38 -8.18 16.21
C LYS A 168 -15.50 -7.63 17.64
N ASP A 169 -16.00 -8.44 18.57
CA ASP A 169 -16.13 -8.04 19.98
C ASP A 169 -14.76 -7.83 20.63
N TRP A 170 -13.80 -8.71 20.36
CA TRP A 170 -12.42 -8.58 20.82
C TRP A 170 -11.77 -7.31 20.27
N ALA A 171 -11.93 -7.04 18.98
CA ALA A 171 -11.41 -5.82 18.35
C ALA A 171 -12.07 -4.54 18.89
N ASN A 172 -13.33 -4.61 19.35
CA ASN A 172 -14.07 -3.49 19.94
C ASN A 172 -13.87 -3.30 21.46
N ILE A 173 -12.94 -4.06 22.08
CA ILE A 173 -12.66 -4.01 23.52
C ILE A 173 -13.94 -4.32 24.33
N ALA A 174 -14.70 -5.34 23.93
CA ALA A 174 -15.81 -5.84 24.74
C ALA A 174 -15.32 -6.42 26.07
N THR A 175 -14.16 -7.08 26.05
CA THR A 175 -13.46 -7.56 27.25
C THR A 175 -11.96 -7.30 27.13
N LEU A 176 -11.29 -7.01 28.24
CA LEU A 176 -9.84 -6.81 28.25
C LEU A 176 -9.06 -8.06 27.79
N PRO A 177 -9.37 -9.29 28.26
CA PRO A 177 -8.67 -10.49 27.78
C PRO A 177 -8.88 -10.75 26.28
N GLY A 178 -10.10 -10.55 25.77
CA GLY A 178 -10.40 -10.69 24.34
C GLY A 178 -9.62 -9.69 23.50
N PHE A 179 -9.55 -8.43 23.93
CA PHE A 179 -8.74 -7.42 23.26
C PHE A 179 -7.25 -7.78 23.25
N LEU A 180 -6.68 -8.20 24.38
CA LEU A 180 -5.28 -8.62 24.44
C LEU A 180 -4.98 -9.82 23.52
N ALA A 181 -5.91 -10.78 23.44
CA ALA A 181 -5.82 -11.91 22.50
C ALA A 181 -5.86 -11.42 21.04
N TYR A 182 -6.76 -10.49 20.71
CA TYR A 182 -6.81 -9.85 19.39
C TYR A 182 -5.51 -9.12 19.05
N VAL A 183 -4.97 -8.34 19.98
CA VAL A 183 -3.69 -7.62 19.81
C VAL A 183 -2.54 -8.61 19.55
N ALA A 184 -2.44 -9.66 20.36
CA ALA A 184 -1.41 -10.70 20.19
C ALA A 184 -1.53 -11.40 18.84
N LEU A 185 -2.75 -11.75 18.42
CA LEU A 185 -3.02 -12.36 17.12
C LEU A 185 -2.70 -11.41 15.96
N PHE A 186 -3.13 -10.15 16.06
CA PHE A 186 -2.92 -9.11 15.04
C PHE A 186 -1.43 -8.80 14.85
N LEU A 187 -0.69 -8.54 15.94
CA LEU A 187 0.74 -8.25 15.88
C LEU A 187 1.54 -9.48 15.49
N GLY A 188 1.21 -10.65 16.05
CA GLY A 188 1.84 -11.92 15.69
C GLY A 188 1.69 -12.23 14.20
N ALA A 189 0.50 -12.00 13.63
CA ALA A 189 0.28 -12.19 12.21
C ALA A 189 1.09 -11.21 11.33
N ASN A 190 1.06 -9.92 11.67
CA ASN A 190 1.73 -8.87 10.88
C ASN A 190 3.26 -8.92 10.97
N LEU A 191 3.82 -9.30 12.13
CA LEU A 191 5.26 -9.21 12.38
C LEU A 191 5.98 -10.55 12.28
N ILE A 192 5.27 -11.67 12.44
CA ILE A 192 5.87 -13.00 12.51
C ILE A 192 5.25 -13.92 11.45
N ILE A 193 3.97 -14.27 11.56
CA ILE A 193 3.38 -15.38 10.78
C ILE A 193 3.41 -15.11 9.27
N VAL A 194 2.91 -13.97 8.81
CA VAL A 194 2.85 -13.67 7.37
C VAL A 194 4.24 -13.33 6.80
N PRO A 195 5.09 -12.53 7.48
CA PRO A 195 6.48 -12.36 7.03
C PRO A 195 7.25 -13.68 6.95
N LEU A 196 7.10 -14.57 7.93
CA LEU A 196 7.78 -15.87 7.95
C LEU A 196 7.26 -16.79 6.84
N SER A 197 5.95 -16.86 6.62
CA SER A 197 5.40 -17.68 5.53
C SER A 197 5.83 -17.17 4.16
N PHE A 198 5.90 -15.85 3.97
CA PHE A 198 6.43 -15.26 2.74
C PHE A 198 7.95 -15.43 2.60
N TYR A 199 8.70 -15.39 3.70
CA TYR A 199 10.13 -15.72 3.70
C TYR A 199 10.38 -17.19 3.33
N VAL A 200 9.56 -18.12 3.83
CA VAL A 200 9.59 -19.53 3.43
C VAL A 200 9.24 -19.68 1.94
N ALA A 201 8.27 -18.94 1.42
CA ALA A 201 7.97 -18.92 -0.01
C ALA A 201 9.16 -18.40 -0.85
N SER A 202 9.86 -17.37 -0.39
CA SER A 202 11.04 -16.80 -1.04
C SER A 202 12.24 -17.75 -0.98
N TRP A 203 12.43 -18.44 0.14
CA TRP A 203 13.42 -19.52 0.28
C TRP A 203 13.10 -20.69 -0.66
N ALA A 204 11.84 -21.13 -0.69
CA ALA A 204 11.39 -22.19 -1.57
C ALA A 204 11.57 -21.80 -3.04
N ALA A 205 11.30 -20.55 -3.41
CA ALA A 205 11.54 -20.02 -4.76
C ALA A 205 12.99 -20.23 -5.19
N LYS A 206 13.95 -19.83 -4.34
CA LYS A 206 15.38 -20.05 -4.59
C LYS A 206 15.72 -21.54 -4.66
N ALA A 207 15.27 -22.34 -3.69
CA ALA A 207 15.58 -23.77 -3.62
C ALA A 207 15.01 -24.56 -4.82
N PHE A 208 13.81 -24.21 -5.28
CA PHE A 208 13.18 -24.82 -6.46
C PHE A 208 13.94 -24.47 -7.75
N ALA A 209 14.33 -23.20 -7.91
CA ALA A 209 15.13 -22.76 -9.05
C ALA A 209 16.47 -23.52 -9.10
N GLU A 210 17.17 -23.64 -7.97
CA GLU A 210 18.47 -24.31 -7.88
C GLU A 210 18.39 -25.83 -8.15
N LYS A 211 17.36 -26.51 -7.62
CA LYS A 211 17.20 -27.96 -7.77
C LYS A 211 16.73 -28.38 -9.16
N ARG A 212 15.83 -27.60 -9.79
CA ARG A 212 15.19 -27.95 -11.07
C ARG A 212 15.94 -27.47 -12.31
N LEU A 213 17.09 -26.82 -12.15
CA LEU A 213 18.01 -26.55 -13.26
C LEU A 213 18.42 -27.87 -13.94
N PRO A 214 18.02 -28.11 -15.21
CA PRO A 214 18.30 -29.34 -15.91
C PRO A 214 19.81 -29.57 -16.07
N SER A 215 20.25 -30.83 -15.96
CA SER A 215 21.67 -31.19 -16.11
C SER A 215 22.26 -30.82 -17.48
N PHE A 216 21.44 -30.62 -18.52
CA PHE A 216 21.91 -30.17 -19.84
C PHE A 216 22.41 -28.72 -19.87
N TRP A 217 21.93 -27.85 -18.97
CA TRP A 217 22.52 -26.52 -18.74
C TRP A 217 23.68 -26.56 -17.74
N LYS A 218 23.75 -27.60 -16.88
CA LYS A 218 24.88 -27.80 -15.95
C LYS A 218 26.16 -28.25 -16.64
N ALA A 219 26.06 -28.97 -17.77
CA ALA A 219 27.22 -29.51 -18.49
C ALA A 219 28.11 -28.46 -19.19
N SER A 220 27.59 -27.25 -19.45
CA SER A 220 28.38 -26.11 -19.94
C SER A 220 28.82 -25.15 -18.82
N ALA A 221 28.47 -25.47 -17.56
CA ALA A 221 28.48 -24.55 -16.43
C ALA A 221 29.32 -25.09 -15.27
N GLN A 222 30.60 -25.40 -15.53
CA GLN A 222 31.59 -25.61 -14.46
C GLN A 222 31.75 -24.34 -13.57
N ASP A 223 31.22 -23.17 -13.98
CA ASP A 223 31.38 -21.88 -13.28
C ASP A 223 30.08 -21.12 -12.91
N GLN A 224 28.87 -21.58 -13.26
CA GLN A 224 27.66 -20.75 -13.03
C GLN A 224 26.87 -21.18 -11.79
N LYS A 225 27.34 -20.72 -10.63
CA LYS A 225 26.55 -20.63 -9.39
C LYS A 225 25.22 -19.91 -9.69
N SER A 226 24.12 -20.40 -9.11
CA SER A 226 22.79 -19.75 -9.12
C SER A 226 22.91 -18.24 -9.12
N SER A 227 22.34 -17.59 -10.16
CA SER A 227 22.46 -16.14 -10.32
C SER A 227 21.51 -15.36 -9.40
N LEU A 228 20.60 -16.07 -8.73
CA LEU A 228 19.66 -15.47 -7.78
C LEU A 228 20.39 -14.95 -6.53
N PRO A 229 19.94 -13.81 -5.99
CA PRO A 229 20.57 -13.19 -4.82
C PRO A 229 20.34 -14.01 -3.54
N SER A 230 20.76 -13.47 -2.39
CA SER A 230 20.50 -14.12 -1.10
C SER A 230 18.99 -14.24 -0.86
N THR A 231 18.58 -15.23 -0.05
CA THR A 231 17.15 -15.42 0.28
C THR A 231 16.54 -14.17 0.91
N ARG A 232 17.33 -13.43 1.69
CA ARG A 232 16.91 -12.18 2.31
C ARG A 232 16.64 -11.11 1.26
N ASP A 233 17.54 -10.93 0.30
CA ASP A 233 17.36 -9.92 -0.75
C ASP A 233 16.21 -10.30 -1.68
N LEU A 234 16.10 -11.58 -2.03
CA LEU A 234 14.98 -12.12 -2.79
C LEU A 234 13.63 -11.91 -2.07
N PHE A 235 13.59 -12.08 -0.75
CA PHE A 235 12.41 -11.77 0.06
C PHE A 235 12.04 -10.27 0.01
N ILE A 236 13.02 -9.38 0.12
CA ILE A 236 12.80 -7.93 0.05
C ILE A 236 12.26 -7.55 -1.34
N ASP A 237 12.89 -8.06 -2.40
CA ASP A 237 12.51 -7.82 -3.78
C ASP A 237 11.09 -8.34 -4.07
N LEU A 238 10.82 -9.60 -3.73
CA LEU A 238 9.52 -10.21 -3.99
C LEU A 238 8.40 -9.60 -3.16
N ALA A 239 8.67 -8.97 -2.02
CA ALA A 239 7.63 -8.32 -1.22
C ALA A 239 6.89 -7.21 -1.97
N TYR A 240 7.54 -6.56 -2.95
CA TYR A 240 6.88 -5.56 -3.83
C TYR A 240 5.82 -6.19 -4.72
N SER A 241 5.91 -7.49 -5.02
CA SER A 241 4.85 -8.22 -5.72
C SER A 241 3.56 -8.36 -4.90
N LEU A 242 3.60 -8.14 -3.59
CA LEU A 242 2.41 -8.14 -2.73
C LEU A 242 1.62 -6.83 -2.81
N VAL A 243 2.22 -5.76 -3.35
CA VAL A 243 1.60 -4.43 -3.41
C VAL A 243 0.30 -4.44 -4.25
N PRO A 244 0.28 -4.96 -5.49
CA PRO A 244 -0.96 -5.00 -6.28
C PRO A 244 -2.08 -5.81 -5.60
N MET A 245 -1.78 -7.01 -5.10
CA MET A 245 -2.74 -7.84 -4.38
C MET A 245 -3.27 -7.14 -3.12
N GLY A 246 -2.40 -6.52 -2.33
CA GLY A 246 -2.79 -5.76 -1.15
C GLY A 246 -3.71 -4.59 -1.52
N LEU A 247 -3.39 -3.84 -2.58
CA LEU A 247 -4.23 -2.74 -3.06
C LEU A 247 -5.61 -3.24 -3.48
N SER A 248 -5.67 -4.29 -4.30
CA SER A 248 -6.91 -4.90 -4.73
C SER A 248 -7.74 -5.41 -3.55
N ALA A 249 -7.12 -6.00 -2.54
CA ALA A 249 -7.82 -6.42 -1.33
C ALA A 249 -8.47 -5.24 -0.59
N TRP A 250 -7.78 -4.10 -0.46
CA TRP A 250 -8.34 -2.88 0.14
C TRP A 250 -9.47 -2.28 -0.71
N ILE A 251 -9.34 -2.29 -2.04
CA ILE A 251 -10.40 -1.83 -2.95
C ILE A 251 -11.63 -2.72 -2.81
N ALA A 252 -11.46 -4.05 -2.86
CA ALA A 252 -12.54 -5.02 -2.72
C ALA A 252 -13.22 -4.92 -1.35
N PHE A 253 -12.44 -4.77 -0.27
CA PHE A 253 -12.97 -4.51 1.08
C PHE A 253 -13.84 -3.24 1.07
N THR A 254 -13.32 -2.13 0.56
CA THR A 254 -14.01 -0.83 0.56
C THR A 254 -15.26 -0.83 -0.32
N ALA A 255 -15.24 -1.54 -1.45
CA ALA A 255 -16.38 -1.64 -2.37
C ALA A 255 -17.64 -2.15 -1.66
N SER A 256 -17.50 -3.15 -0.77
CA SER A 256 -18.63 -3.67 0.01
C SER A 256 -19.30 -2.61 0.89
N PHE A 257 -18.51 -1.76 1.56
CA PHE A 257 -19.05 -0.67 2.39
C PHE A 257 -19.68 0.43 1.56
N VAL A 258 -19.05 0.81 0.44
CA VAL A 258 -19.54 1.89 -0.43
C VAL A 258 -20.89 1.50 -1.02
N MET A 259 -21.01 0.31 -1.63
CA MET A 259 -22.25 -0.12 -2.28
C MET A 259 -23.43 -0.17 -1.30
N VAL A 260 -23.19 -0.60 -0.06
CA VAL A 260 -24.25 -0.72 0.96
C VAL A 260 -24.55 0.62 1.65
N ASN A 261 -23.56 1.50 1.86
CA ASN A 261 -23.70 2.64 2.76
C ASN A 261 -23.56 4.02 2.09
N VAL A 262 -23.22 4.12 0.80
CA VAL A 262 -22.98 5.42 0.16
C VAL A 262 -24.23 6.33 0.15
N SER A 263 -25.43 5.78 0.20
CA SER A 263 -26.67 6.57 0.33
C SER A 263 -26.74 7.39 1.62
N TYR A 264 -26.03 7.00 2.69
CA TYR A 264 -25.92 7.82 3.90
C TYR A 264 -25.23 9.17 3.64
N ALA A 265 -24.36 9.26 2.62
CA ALA A 265 -23.69 10.53 2.32
C ALA A 265 -24.68 11.64 1.91
N VAL A 266 -25.81 11.29 1.30
CA VAL A 266 -26.79 12.25 0.77
C VAL A 266 -27.44 13.12 1.86
N PRO A 267 -28.03 12.55 2.94
CA PRO A 267 -28.54 13.35 4.05
C PRO A 267 -27.41 14.05 4.83
N LEU A 268 -26.25 13.39 4.98
CA LEU A 268 -25.08 13.94 5.67
C LEU A 268 -24.51 15.21 5.03
N ILE A 269 -24.61 15.39 3.71
CA ILE A 269 -24.18 16.65 3.06
C ILE A 269 -25.15 17.80 3.36
N SER A 270 -26.45 17.50 3.54
CA SER A 270 -27.47 18.51 3.88
C SER A 270 -27.39 18.95 5.34
N ASP A 271 -26.96 18.05 6.23
CA ASP A 271 -26.73 18.28 7.66
C ASP A 271 -25.37 17.73 8.15
N PRO A 272 -24.25 18.35 7.76
CA PRO A 272 -22.91 17.83 8.06
C PRO A 272 -22.56 17.80 9.55
N PHE A 273 -23.23 18.61 10.37
CA PHE A 273 -22.98 18.69 11.81
C PHE A 273 -24.09 18.05 12.67
N GLY A 274 -25.17 17.56 12.05
CA GLY A 274 -26.31 17.04 12.79
C GLY A 274 -27.07 18.11 13.58
N TRP A 275 -27.02 19.37 13.14
CA TRP A 275 -27.68 20.49 13.81
C TRP A 275 -29.14 20.68 13.37
N GLY A 276 -29.66 19.75 12.57
CA GLY A 276 -30.98 19.84 11.97
C GLY A 276 -30.99 20.73 10.72
N TRP A 277 -29.83 20.91 10.08
CA TRP A 277 -29.75 21.67 8.84
C TRP A 277 -30.40 20.93 7.67
N ASN A 278 -30.80 21.68 6.65
CA ASN A 278 -31.25 21.11 5.40
C ASN A 278 -30.77 21.94 4.20
N LEU A 279 -29.45 22.09 4.09
CA LEU A 279 -28.82 22.99 3.12
C LEU A 279 -29.19 22.67 1.67
N LEU A 280 -29.42 21.39 1.36
CA LEU A 280 -29.69 20.90 0.00
C LEU A 280 -31.11 20.32 -0.18
N GLY A 281 -31.97 20.40 0.84
CA GLY A 281 -33.30 19.78 0.79
C GLY A 281 -33.30 18.26 1.00
N THR A 282 -32.14 17.61 1.14
CA THR A 282 -31.99 16.15 1.18
C THR A 282 -31.83 15.55 2.58
N ALA A 283 -32.04 16.32 3.66
CA ALA A 283 -31.83 15.84 5.03
C ALA A 283 -32.70 14.62 5.41
N ALA A 284 -33.88 14.48 4.79
CA ALA A 284 -34.81 13.36 5.00
C ALA A 284 -34.64 12.21 3.97
N TYR A 285 -33.58 12.23 3.15
CA TYR A 285 -33.36 11.19 2.15
C TYR A 285 -33.15 9.83 2.83
N PRO A 286 -33.94 8.79 2.50
CA PRO A 286 -33.85 7.51 3.17
C PRO A 286 -32.56 6.77 2.81
N TRP A 287 -32.04 5.99 3.75
CA TRP A 287 -30.98 5.04 3.44
C TRP A 287 -31.51 3.95 2.51
N THR A 288 -30.82 3.74 1.40
CA THR A 288 -31.08 2.66 0.46
C THR A 288 -29.76 1.99 0.08
N PRO A 289 -29.58 0.67 0.32
CA PRO A 289 -28.39 -0.04 -0.15
C PRO A 289 -28.44 -0.17 -1.69
N TYR A 290 -27.33 0.14 -2.36
CA TYR A 290 -27.24 0.03 -3.82
C TYR A 290 -26.69 -1.34 -4.22
N TRP A 291 -27.56 -2.18 -4.79
CA TRP A 291 -27.21 -3.51 -5.33
C TRP A 291 -26.32 -4.36 -4.42
N PRO A 292 -26.74 -4.64 -3.17
CA PRO A 292 -25.95 -5.45 -2.23
C PRO A 292 -25.62 -6.84 -2.79
N ASP A 293 -26.52 -7.42 -3.58
CA ASP A 293 -26.33 -8.75 -4.19
C ASP A 293 -25.19 -8.79 -5.22
N LEU A 294 -24.77 -7.63 -5.75
CA LEU A 294 -23.66 -7.54 -6.71
C LEU A 294 -22.29 -7.45 -6.04
N VAL A 295 -22.21 -7.29 -4.71
CA VAL A 295 -20.94 -7.10 -3.99
C VAL A 295 -19.93 -8.23 -4.26
N PRO A 296 -20.28 -9.53 -4.15
CA PRO A 296 -19.35 -10.63 -4.47
C PRO A 296 -18.87 -10.60 -5.93
N TYR A 297 -19.76 -10.24 -6.86
CA TYR A 297 -19.48 -10.13 -8.29
C TYR A 297 -18.55 -8.96 -8.63
N VAL A 298 -18.47 -7.94 -7.76
CA VAL A 298 -17.51 -6.85 -7.88
C VAL A 298 -16.18 -7.20 -7.20
N GLN A 299 -16.24 -7.81 -6.01
CA GLN A 299 -15.05 -8.13 -5.22
C GLN A 299 -14.17 -9.21 -5.89
N ALA A 300 -14.77 -10.26 -6.45
CA ALA A 300 -14.02 -11.36 -7.05
C ALA A 300 -13.15 -10.91 -8.25
N PRO A 301 -13.66 -10.18 -9.26
CA PRO A 301 -12.83 -9.65 -10.34
C PRO A 301 -11.70 -8.74 -9.85
N ILE A 302 -11.94 -7.89 -8.84
CA ILE A 302 -10.91 -7.00 -8.28
C ILE A 302 -9.74 -7.81 -7.70
N LEU A 303 -10.04 -8.88 -6.95
CA LEU A 303 -9.02 -9.77 -6.39
C LEU A 303 -8.27 -10.54 -7.49
N LEU A 304 -8.98 -11.03 -8.52
CA LEU A 304 -8.35 -11.73 -9.64
C LEU A 304 -7.42 -10.80 -10.44
N ILE A 305 -7.81 -9.55 -10.69
CA ILE A 305 -6.95 -8.54 -11.30
C ILE A 305 -5.73 -8.28 -10.41
N GLY A 306 -5.93 -8.17 -9.10
CA GLY A 306 -4.84 -8.04 -8.12
C GLY A 306 -3.83 -9.19 -8.19
N LEU A 307 -4.33 -10.43 -8.25
CA LEU A 307 -3.51 -11.63 -8.41
C LEU A 307 -2.72 -11.58 -9.71
N LEU A 308 -3.36 -11.29 -10.85
CA LEU A 308 -2.68 -11.20 -12.16
C LEU A 308 -1.57 -10.15 -12.16
N LEU A 309 -1.83 -8.96 -11.61
CA LEU A 309 -0.85 -7.88 -11.51
C LEU A 309 0.30 -8.24 -10.56
N SER A 310 0.01 -8.91 -9.45
CA SER A 310 1.03 -9.41 -8.51
C SER A 310 1.91 -10.50 -9.14
N LEU A 311 1.33 -11.44 -9.88
CA LEU A 311 2.08 -12.46 -10.62
C LEU A 311 2.96 -11.85 -11.71
N PHE A 312 2.43 -10.88 -12.46
CA PHE A 312 3.20 -10.13 -13.45
C PHE A 312 4.39 -9.40 -12.80
N THR A 313 4.14 -8.73 -11.67
CA THR A 313 5.18 -8.01 -10.91
C THR A 313 6.25 -8.97 -10.40
N ALA A 314 5.86 -10.09 -9.79
CA ALA A 314 6.79 -11.12 -9.30
C ALA A 314 7.67 -11.66 -10.43
N TYR A 315 7.08 -12.00 -11.58
CA TYR A 315 7.82 -12.49 -12.74
C TYR A 315 8.82 -11.46 -13.28
N ARG A 316 8.41 -10.20 -13.40
CA ARG A 316 9.29 -9.12 -13.87
C ARG A 316 10.44 -8.87 -12.90
N ILE A 317 10.19 -8.88 -11.59
CA ILE A 317 11.23 -8.78 -10.56
C ILE A 317 12.22 -9.93 -10.66
N LEU A 318 11.75 -11.18 -10.74
CA LEU A 318 12.62 -12.35 -10.89
C LEU A 318 13.48 -12.24 -12.15
N LYS A 319 12.88 -11.86 -13.28
CA LYS A 319 13.61 -11.69 -14.55
C LYS A 319 14.69 -10.60 -14.49
N MET A 320 14.55 -9.58 -13.64
CA MET A 320 15.59 -8.57 -13.43
C MET A 320 16.73 -9.06 -12.52
N ARG A 321 16.52 -10.16 -11.78
CA ARG A 321 17.48 -10.71 -10.81
C ARG A 321 18.21 -11.96 -11.27
N THR A 322 17.78 -12.57 -12.37
CA THR A 322 18.49 -13.70 -13.00
C THR A 322 18.61 -13.48 -14.50
N ASN A 323 19.77 -13.85 -15.04
CA ASN A 323 19.98 -13.88 -16.49
C ASN A 323 19.43 -15.16 -17.14
N ILE A 324 19.01 -16.14 -16.33
CA ILE A 324 18.54 -17.46 -16.76
C ILE A 324 17.01 -17.51 -16.69
N LYS A 325 16.35 -17.49 -17.86
CA LYS A 325 14.87 -17.50 -17.94
C LYS A 325 14.23 -18.67 -17.18
N ALA A 326 14.86 -19.84 -17.20
CA ALA A 326 14.36 -21.02 -16.51
C ALA A 326 14.38 -20.86 -14.97
N GLU A 327 15.41 -20.20 -14.40
CA GLU A 327 15.48 -19.91 -12.96
C GLU A 327 14.32 -19.02 -12.53
N ALA A 328 14.03 -17.97 -13.31
CA ALA A 328 12.91 -17.06 -13.03
C ALA A 328 11.56 -17.81 -13.02
N LEU A 329 11.33 -18.68 -13.99
CA LEU A 329 10.08 -19.46 -14.08
C LEU A 329 9.93 -20.45 -12.93
N TRP A 330 10.99 -21.15 -12.54
CA TRP A 330 10.92 -22.09 -11.41
C TRP A 330 10.82 -21.39 -10.06
N ALA A 331 11.51 -20.25 -9.88
CA ALA A 331 11.38 -19.40 -8.70
C ALA A 331 9.97 -18.81 -8.56
N MET A 332 9.25 -18.62 -9.67
CA MET A 332 7.90 -18.10 -9.65
C MET A 332 6.89 -19.06 -9.00
N ALA A 333 7.07 -20.38 -9.11
CA ALA A 333 6.06 -21.35 -8.68
C ALA A 333 5.69 -21.26 -7.18
N PRO A 334 6.64 -21.21 -6.22
CA PRO A 334 6.31 -21.04 -4.80
C PRO A 334 5.64 -19.70 -4.46
N VAL A 335 6.03 -18.63 -5.16
CA VAL A 335 5.45 -17.28 -4.99
C VAL A 335 4.01 -17.25 -5.52
N THR A 336 3.78 -17.83 -6.69
CA THR A 336 2.45 -18.00 -7.27
C THR A 336 1.54 -18.79 -6.35
N PHE A 337 2.04 -19.90 -5.80
CA PHE A 337 1.28 -20.70 -4.84
C PHE A 337 0.87 -19.89 -3.61
N PHE A 338 1.81 -19.12 -3.03
CA PHE A 338 1.50 -18.22 -1.91
C PHE A 338 0.42 -17.19 -2.28
N LEU A 339 0.55 -16.51 -3.41
CA LEU A 339 -0.41 -15.49 -3.86
C LEU A 339 -1.80 -16.09 -4.14
N ILE A 340 -1.87 -17.29 -4.71
CA ILE A 340 -3.13 -18.02 -4.91
C ILE A 340 -3.78 -18.34 -3.56
N LEU A 341 -3.01 -18.86 -2.58
CA LEU A 341 -3.54 -19.15 -1.25
C LEU A 341 -4.10 -17.90 -0.55
N VAL A 342 -3.37 -16.78 -0.64
CA VAL A 342 -3.83 -15.49 -0.12
C VAL A 342 -5.13 -15.06 -0.81
N THR A 343 -5.18 -15.15 -2.13
CA THR A 343 -6.36 -14.77 -2.92
C THR A 343 -7.56 -15.64 -2.58
N MET A 344 -7.38 -16.97 -2.46
CA MET A 344 -8.41 -17.90 -2.01
C MET A 344 -8.90 -17.57 -0.60
N GLY A 345 -7.99 -17.16 0.29
CA GLY A 345 -8.33 -16.68 1.63
C GLY A 345 -9.26 -15.47 1.60
N PHE A 346 -8.96 -14.46 0.77
CA PHE A 346 -9.84 -13.31 0.57
C PHE A 346 -11.16 -13.68 -0.07
N MET A 347 -11.14 -14.54 -1.10
CA MET A 347 -12.35 -15.01 -1.77
C MET A 347 -13.31 -15.68 -0.78
N ARG A 348 -12.81 -16.54 0.12
CA ARG A 348 -13.63 -17.17 1.17
C ARG A 348 -14.19 -16.18 2.20
N LEU A 349 -13.58 -15.01 2.37
CA LEU A 349 -14.09 -13.98 3.27
C LEU A 349 -15.16 -13.10 2.63
N TYR A 350 -15.18 -13.01 1.30
CA TYR A 350 -16.01 -12.07 0.54
C TYR A 350 -17.17 -12.74 -0.19
N VAL A 351 -16.98 -13.99 -0.61
CA VAL A 351 -17.91 -14.85 -1.37
C VAL A 351 -18.23 -16.06 -0.52
#